data_AF-A0A8S1MFY9-F1
#
_entry.id   AF-A0A8S1MFY9-F1
#
_cell.length_a   1.000
_cell.length_b   1.000
_cell.length_c   1.000
_cell.angle_alpha   90.00
_cell.angle_beta   90.00
_cell.angle_gamma   90.00
#
_symmetry.space_group_name_H-M   'P 1'
#
loop_
_entity.id
_entity.type
_entity.pdbx_description
1 polymer ?
#
loop_
_entity_poly.entity_id
_entity_poly.type
_entity_poly.pdbx_seq_one_letter_code
_entity_poly.pdbx_strand_id
1 'polypeptide(L)'
;MEEKSKLKKKKKLKQSQINYKRNLNFKQLFLNMIKDNVLLNSQDILQICQEFSEIFLIKREIHNIQNQQIEIFDIKLNVDPEIEDKILTSSFIIHQTFRRGLSLISYKDQYELLRKGMMKFFDIKIIDQVKEKTQEKNDLNNQISLFTFHRIYKELENGKSIKIQVQEKANGENAQISYYLPLNMWVICSKNTAILCNCIEDLKMYTDQKYNLVTQIAKQWFKMIDQNPKLIEIKSDLANYTLVGEYCGNPKFQHLVKYDNICLKFFSIVKHNSLETCELQNQSKLIFEKYQLPTVFCRLEIQVNSKENLINELNKLKEIIKIKSIEEEGEGAVLYFLNDSNQCLSLGKLKTIEYKIHRQIRESLKDCIHQKGNPVKTYQALQQSVQKFTSIEQDRRKQYLQFAANLLQEASNFLKAQPDANLKQIQQRLISLIDKSYLDIKDKIQSKGKEQINIFKSFLEQLDQNIQ
;
A
#
# COMPACT_ATOMS: atom_id res chain seq x y z
N MET A 1 -11.13 35.41 -9.88
CA MET A 1 -10.70 33.99 -9.80
C MET A 1 -9.19 33.81 -9.97
N GLU A 2 -8.55 34.52 -10.88
CA GLU A 2 -7.10 34.42 -11.11
C GLU A 2 -6.24 34.75 -9.89
N GLU A 3 -6.61 35.76 -9.09
CA GLU A 3 -5.86 36.11 -7.87
C GLU A 3 -5.88 35.01 -6.80
N LYS A 4 -7.01 34.32 -6.59
CA LYS A 4 -7.10 33.16 -5.69
C LYS A 4 -6.23 31.99 -6.17
N SER A 5 -6.09 31.82 -7.50
CA SER A 5 -5.20 30.82 -8.11
C SER A 5 -3.72 31.18 -7.93
N LYS A 6 -3.36 32.46 -8.16
CA LYS A 6 -2.00 32.99 -7.93
C LYS A 6 -1.60 32.89 -6.46
N LEU A 7 -2.51 33.16 -5.52
CA LEU A 7 -2.27 33.04 -4.07
C LEU A 7 -2.06 31.58 -3.63
N LYS A 8 -2.84 30.63 -4.17
CA LYS A 8 -2.64 29.18 -3.94
C LYS A 8 -1.30 28.70 -4.49
N LYS A 9 -0.90 29.15 -5.68
CA LYS A 9 0.43 28.84 -6.26
C LYS A 9 1.56 29.44 -5.42
N LYS A 10 1.46 30.70 -4.96
CA LYS A 10 2.45 31.32 -4.05
C LYS A 10 2.57 30.58 -2.71
N LYS A 11 1.46 30.16 -2.10
CA LYS A 11 1.49 29.35 -0.86
C LYS A 11 2.16 27.99 -1.10
N LYS A 12 1.84 27.29 -2.20
CA LYS A 12 2.52 26.03 -2.56
C LYS A 12 4.02 26.21 -2.80
N LEU A 13 4.43 27.29 -3.47
CA LEU A 13 5.84 27.57 -3.75
C LEU A 13 6.62 27.91 -2.47
N LYS A 14 6.03 28.70 -1.58
CA LYS A 14 6.63 29.06 -0.28
C LYS A 14 6.74 27.84 0.64
N GLN A 15 5.73 26.97 0.64
CA GLN A 15 5.78 25.68 1.33
C GLN A 15 6.87 24.76 0.76
N SER A 16 6.98 24.70 -0.57
CA SER A 16 8.04 23.95 -1.27
C SER A 16 9.44 24.43 -0.90
N GLN A 17 9.68 25.74 -0.86
CA GLN A 17 10.98 26.31 -0.48
C GLN A 17 11.32 26.10 1.00
N ILE A 18 10.34 26.20 1.90
CA ILE A 18 10.50 25.87 3.32
C ILE A 18 10.82 24.38 3.50
N ASN A 19 10.11 23.51 2.79
CA ASN A 19 10.36 22.07 2.78
C ASN A 19 11.76 21.75 2.23
N TYR A 20 12.24 22.49 1.22
CA TYR A 20 13.58 22.29 0.65
C TYR A 20 14.70 22.66 1.63
N LYS A 21 14.64 23.84 2.28
CA LYS A 21 15.62 24.22 3.31
C LYS A 21 15.57 23.29 4.52
N ARG A 22 14.39 22.84 4.93
CA ARG A 22 14.23 21.85 6.01
C ARG A 22 14.80 20.49 5.63
N ASN A 23 14.62 20.04 4.39
CA ASN A 23 15.22 18.79 3.89
C ASN A 23 16.77 18.81 3.95
N LEU A 24 17.39 19.97 3.74
CA LEU A 24 18.85 20.12 3.84
C LEU A 24 19.35 19.99 5.29
N ASN A 25 18.66 20.64 6.24
CA ASN A 25 18.97 20.49 7.66
C ASN A 25 18.64 19.09 8.19
N PHE A 26 17.51 18.51 7.77
CA PHE A 26 17.14 17.13 8.05
C PHE A 26 18.23 16.17 7.61
N LYS A 27 18.70 16.29 6.37
CA LYS A 27 19.75 15.43 5.84
C LYS A 27 21.05 15.57 6.64
N GLN A 28 21.48 16.79 6.97
CA GLN A 28 22.73 17.01 7.72
C GLN A 28 22.64 16.46 9.15
N LEU A 29 21.54 16.73 9.85
CA LEU A 29 21.33 16.33 11.24
C LEU A 29 21.14 14.81 11.35
N PHE A 30 20.41 14.22 10.41
CA PHE A 30 20.20 12.78 10.31
C PHE A 30 21.48 12.02 9.92
N LEU A 31 22.29 12.56 9.00
CA LEU A 31 23.60 12.00 8.65
C LEU A 31 24.59 12.08 9.82
N ASN A 32 24.48 13.10 10.68
CA ASN A 32 25.31 13.21 11.88
C ASN A 32 24.87 12.25 12.99
N MET A 33 23.58 11.93 13.08
CA MET A 33 23.05 10.98 14.06
C MET A 33 23.40 9.54 13.75
N ILE A 34 23.72 9.22 12.49
CA ILE A 34 23.82 7.82 12.06
C ILE A 34 25.17 7.54 11.41
N LYS A 35 26.12 7.17 12.26
CA LYS A 35 27.26 6.35 11.86
C LYS A 35 26.79 4.90 11.74
N ASP A 36 27.17 4.24 10.65
CA ASP A 36 27.12 2.79 10.36
C ASP A 36 25.97 1.93 10.94
N ASN A 37 24.96 1.57 10.13
CA ASN A 37 24.06 0.42 10.32
C ASN A 37 23.48 0.19 11.75
N VAL A 38 23.29 1.24 12.54
CA VAL A 38 22.74 1.12 13.90
C VAL A 38 21.23 0.88 13.82
N LEU A 39 20.77 -0.20 14.47
CA LEU A 39 19.35 -0.42 14.73
C LEU A 39 18.87 0.60 15.77
N LEU A 40 17.97 1.49 15.37
CA LEU A 40 17.35 2.47 16.26
C LEU A 40 16.43 1.74 17.26
N ASN A 41 16.58 2.06 18.55
CA ASN A 41 15.66 1.57 19.57
C ASN A 41 14.35 2.37 19.55
N SER A 42 13.32 1.91 20.27
CA SER A 42 11.99 2.55 20.28
C SER A 42 12.01 4.02 20.77
N GLN A 43 12.87 4.33 21.72
CA GLN A 43 13.03 5.68 22.26
C GLN A 43 13.62 6.63 21.21
N ASP A 44 14.68 6.19 20.52
CA ASP A 44 15.31 6.95 19.44
C ASP A 44 14.29 7.21 18.31
N ILE A 45 13.49 6.20 17.96
CA ILE A 45 12.43 6.30 16.94
C ILE A 45 11.43 7.40 17.32
N LEU A 46 10.94 7.41 18.56
CA LEU A 46 10.00 8.44 19.03
C LEU A 46 10.63 9.82 19.06
N GLN A 47 11.86 9.93 19.54
CA GLN A 47 12.59 11.20 19.57
C GLN A 47 12.75 11.79 18.17
N ILE A 48 13.15 10.98 17.18
CA ILE A 48 13.23 11.39 15.78
C ILE A 48 11.85 11.83 15.26
N CYS A 49 10.79 11.09 15.56
CA CYS A 49 9.44 11.46 15.11
C CYS A 49 8.95 12.78 15.72
N GLN A 50 9.31 13.06 16.98
CA GLN A 50 8.97 14.29 17.68
C GLN A 50 9.75 15.48 17.13
N GLU A 51 11.07 15.31 16.94
CA GLU A 51 11.95 16.34 16.37
C GLU A 51 11.53 16.72 14.94
N PHE A 52 11.08 15.75 14.15
CA PHE A 52 10.65 15.93 12.75
C PHE A 52 9.15 15.73 12.55
N SER A 53 8.34 16.31 13.44
CA SER A 53 6.86 16.19 13.46
C SER A 53 6.16 16.75 12.21
N GLU A 54 6.85 17.52 11.35
CA GLU A 54 6.36 17.93 10.05
C GLU A 54 6.50 16.85 8.97
N ILE A 55 7.41 15.89 9.17
CA ILE A 55 7.65 14.74 8.29
C ILE A 55 6.90 13.51 8.81
N PHE A 56 6.86 13.30 10.12
CA PHE A 56 6.22 12.14 10.75
C PHE A 56 4.90 12.51 11.40
N LEU A 57 3.89 11.66 11.23
CA LEU A 57 2.67 11.68 12.03
C LEU A 57 2.74 10.53 13.03
N ILE A 58 2.68 10.88 14.30
CA ILE A 58 2.46 9.94 15.41
C ILE A 58 0.98 10.01 15.78
N LYS A 59 0.26 8.90 15.66
CA LYS A 59 -1.08 8.75 16.23
C LYS A 59 -0.96 8.02 17.55
N ARG A 60 -1.23 8.72 18.65
CA ARG A 60 -1.24 8.17 20.00
C ARG A 60 -2.67 7.77 20.36
N GLU A 61 -2.84 6.52 20.76
CA GLU A 61 -4.11 5.97 21.24
C GLU A 61 -3.89 5.44 22.66
N ILE A 62 -4.83 5.73 23.56
CA ILE A 62 -4.76 5.31 24.95
C ILE A 62 -5.87 4.29 25.19
N HIS A 63 -5.50 3.13 25.73
CA HIS A 63 -6.42 2.03 26.03
C HIS A 63 -6.27 1.61 27.49
N ASN A 64 -7.37 1.13 28.08
CA ASN A 64 -7.34 0.55 29.41
C ASN A 64 -7.47 -0.97 29.27
N ILE A 65 -6.35 -1.68 29.42
CA ILE A 65 -6.23 -3.11 29.15
C ILE A 65 -5.74 -3.78 30.44
N GLN A 66 -6.46 -4.78 30.94
CA GLN A 66 -6.10 -5.50 32.18
C GLN A 66 -5.84 -4.54 33.37
N ASN A 67 -6.67 -3.49 33.51
CA ASN A 67 -6.53 -2.43 34.52
C ASN A 67 -5.23 -1.61 34.42
N GLN A 68 -4.58 -1.60 33.26
CA GLN A 68 -3.39 -0.81 32.98
C GLN A 68 -3.66 0.14 31.82
N GLN A 69 -3.18 1.38 31.96
CA GLN A 69 -3.20 2.34 30.87
C GLN A 69 -2.07 2.01 29.89
N ILE A 70 -2.44 1.65 28.68
CA ILE A 70 -1.53 1.30 27.59
C ILE A 70 -1.62 2.38 26.52
N GLU A 71 -0.47 2.80 26.00
CA GLU A 71 -0.42 3.74 24.89
C GLU A 71 0.15 3.08 23.65
N ILE A 72 -0.54 3.21 22.53
CA ILE A 72 -0.10 2.71 21.23
C ILE A 72 0.23 3.92 20.36
N PHE A 73 1.41 3.88 19.73
CA PHE A 73 1.91 4.92 18.83
C PHE A 73 2.00 4.37 17.42
N ASP A 74 1.02 4.68 16.56
CA ASP A 74 1.08 4.38 15.13
C ASP A 74 1.87 5.46 14.39
N ILE A 75 2.99 5.07 13.77
CA ILE A 75 3.94 5.99 13.14
C ILE A 75 3.85 5.86 11.62
N LYS A 76 3.75 7.00 10.93
CA LYS A 76 3.85 7.07 9.47
C LYS A 76 4.45 8.39 9.00
N LEU A 77 4.92 8.43 7.75
CA LEU A 77 5.26 9.69 7.10
C LEU A 77 3.99 10.47 6.74
N ASN A 78 4.01 11.78 6.95
CA ASN A 78 2.93 12.75 6.73
C ASN A 78 3.27 13.72 5.59
N VAL A 79 3.73 13.17 4.48
CA VAL A 79 4.17 13.94 3.31
C VAL A 79 3.49 13.44 2.05
N ASP A 80 3.56 14.22 0.98
CA ASP A 80 3.11 13.79 -0.34
C ASP A 80 3.84 12.50 -0.77
N PRO A 81 3.20 11.57 -1.51
CA PRO A 81 3.80 10.29 -1.88
C PRO A 81 5.14 10.39 -2.62
N GLU A 82 5.34 11.40 -3.46
CA GLU A 82 6.62 11.62 -4.14
C GLU A 82 7.74 12.07 -3.18
N ILE A 83 7.38 12.82 -2.13
CA ILE A 83 8.31 13.21 -1.07
C ILE A 83 8.60 12.01 -0.16
N GLU A 84 7.59 11.20 0.16
CA GLU A 84 7.75 9.93 0.88
C GLU A 84 8.76 9.03 0.15
N ASP A 85 8.63 8.89 -1.17
CA ASP A 85 9.56 8.12 -2.01
C ASP A 85 10.98 8.67 -1.92
N LYS A 86 11.17 9.99 -2.08
CA LYS A 86 12.48 10.66 -1.97
C LYS A 86 13.13 10.45 -0.61
N ILE A 87 12.38 10.64 0.48
CA ILE A 87 12.89 10.45 1.84
C ILE A 87 13.36 9.01 2.03
N LEU A 88 12.54 8.03 1.67
CA LEU A 88 12.84 6.61 1.84
C LEU A 88 13.99 6.14 0.93
N THR A 89 14.17 6.68 -0.27
CA THR A 89 15.30 6.31 -1.12
C THR A 89 16.59 7.06 -0.78
N SER A 90 16.51 8.17 -0.04
CA SER A 90 17.67 8.97 0.34
C SER A 90 18.51 8.41 1.49
N SER A 91 17.93 7.52 2.31
CA SER A 91 18.60 6.91 3.45
C SER A 91 18.09 5.51 3.72
N PHE A 92 19.01 4.54 3.68
CA PHE A 92 18.70 3.14 3.96
C PHE A 92 18.17 2.96 5.39
N ILE A 93 18.68 3.71 6.36
CA ILE A 93 18.28 3.54 7.76
C ILE A 93 16.89 4.11 8.02
N ILE A 94 16.50 5.20 7.35
CA ILE A 94 15.10 5.67 7.35
C ILE A 94 14.20 4.58 6.79
N HIS A 95 14.57 4.02 5.65
CA HIS A 95 13.76 3.00 4.98
C HIS A 95 13.62 1.71 5.80
N GLN A 96 14.70 1.29 6.45
CA GLN A 96 14.74 0.10 7.31
C GLN A 96 13.97 0.28 8.61
N THR A 97 13.94 1.50 9.15
CA THR A 97 13.30 1.83 10.42
C THR A 97 11.83 2.16 10.22
N PHE A 98 11.54 3.18 9.40
CA PHE A 98 10.20 3.74 9.19
C PHE A 98 9.45 2.96 8.10
N ARG A 99 9.13 1.71 8.43
CA ARG A 99 8.44 0.77 7.56
C ARG A 99 6.94 1.07 7.45
N ARG A 100 6.29 0.45 6.48
CA ARG A 100 4.84 0.58 6.29
C ARG A 100 4.11 -0.30 7.31
N GLY A 101 3.64 0.33 8.38
CA GLY A 101 3.05 -0.35 9.53
C GLY A 101 4.05 -0.46 10.67
N LEU A 102 4.48 0.68 11.19
CA LEU A 102 5.32 0.76 12.39
C LEU A 102 4.44 1.19 13.56
N SER A 103 4.43 0.40 14.63
CA SER A 103 3.73 0.76 15.87
C SER A 103 4.62 0.50 17.07
N LEU A 104 4.59 1.41 18.03
CA LEU A 104 5.22 1.24 19.33
C LEU A 104 4.16 1.15 20.43
N ILE A 105 4.53 0.60 21.56
CA ILE A 105 3.73 0.56 22.78
C ILE A 105 4.49 1.21 23.92
N SER A 106 3.82 2.00 24.77
CA SER A 106 4.33 2.34 26.10
C SER A 106 3.73 1.37 27.11
N TYR A 107 4.60 0.59 27.75
CA TYR A 107 4.25 -0.41 28.76
C TYR A 107 5.27 -0.35 29.89
N LYS A 108 4.81 -0.21 31.14
CA LYS A 108 5.68 -0.10 32.33
C LYS A 108 6.78 0.95 32.17
N ASP A 109 6.41 2.13 31.70
CA ASP A 109 7.31 3.27 31.45
C ASP A 109 8.43 3.01 30.43
N GLN A 110 8.30 1.94 29.63
CA GLN A 110 9.23 1.60 28.54
C GLN A 110 8.52 1.64 27.20
N TYR A 111 9.25 2.03 26.16
CA TYR A 111 8.77 1.97 24.79
C TYR A 111 9.28 0.72 24.09
N GLU A 112 8.37 -0.09 23.59
CA GLU A 112 8.68 -1.32 22.89
C GLU A 112 8.11 -1.31 21.46
N LEU A 113 8.76 -2.06 20.59
CA LEU A 113 8.27 -2.27 19.24
C LEU A 113 7.08 -3.23 19.27
N LEU A 114 5.89 -2.72 18.98
CA LEU A 114 4.66 -3.51 18.97
C LEU A 114 4.49 -4.24 17.64
N ARG A 115 4.89 -3.58 16.55
CA ARG A 115 4.76 -4.07 15.18
C ARG A 115 5.79 -3.44 14.27
N LYS A 116 6.34 -4.26 13.38
CA LYS A 116 7.17 -3.80 12.26
C LYS A 116 6.73 -4.45 10.96
N GLY A 117 6.05 -3.67 10.11
CA GLY A 117 5.62 -4.11 8.79
C GLY A 117 6.76 -4.17 7.77
N MET A 118 6.41 -4.36 6.51
CA MET A 118 7.40 -4.40 5.43
C MET A 118 7.92 -3.02 5.04
N MET A 119 9.16 -3.01 4.54
CA MET A 119 9.72 -1.83 3.90
C MET A 119 8.90 -1.43 2.67
N LYS A 120 8.89 -0.13 2.34
CA LYS A 120 8.25 0.33 1.11
C LYS A 120 8.99 -0.20 -0.11
N PHE A 121 8.30 -0.84 -1.03
CA PHE A 121 8.88 -1.24 -2.31
C PHE A 121 8.17 -0.58 -3.50
N PHE A 122 8.91 -0.40 -4.57
CA PHE A 122 8.56 0.48 -5.69
C PHE A 122 8.22 -0.31 -6.95
N ASP A 123 7.57 0.37 -7.90
CA ASP A 123 7.40 -0.19 -9.24
C ASP A 123 8.79 -0.35 -9.87
N ILE A 124 9.03 -1.50 -10.52
CA ILE A 124 10.32 -1.77 -11.17
C ILE A 124 10.51 -0.82 -12.36
N LYS A 125 11.58 -0.01 -12.28
CA LYS A 125 12.03 0.94 -13.30
C LYS A 125 13.37 0.50 -13.82
N ILE A 126 13.35 -0.24 -14.94
CA ILE A 126 14.56 -0.61 -15.68
C ILE A 126 15.02 0.64 -16.41
N ILE A 127 16.17 1.18 -16.01
CA ILE A 127 16.78 2.35 -16.65
C ILE A 127 17.84 1.83 -17.60
N ASP A 128 17.75 2.25 -18.87
CA ASP A 128 18.84 2.09 -19.83
C ASP A 128 20.02 2.93 -19.35
N GLN A 129 21.10 2.28 -18.92
CA GLN A 129 22.35 2.94 -18.52
C GLN A 129 22.95 3.80 -19.64
N VAL A 130 22.60 3.51 -20.89
CA VAL A 130 23.00 4.32 -22.05
C VAL A 130 22.42 5.74 -21.99
N LYS A 131 21.23 5.92 -21.40
CA LYS A 131 20.57 7.24 -21.25
C LYS A 131 20.99 8.02 -20.00
N GLU A 132 21.71 7.40 -19.07
CA GLU A 132 22.19 8.08 -17.85
C GLU A 132 23.25 9.15 -18.14
N LYS A 133 23.93 9.10 -19.29
CA LYS A 133 24.95 10.10 -19.64
C LYS A 133 24.36 11.47 -20.00
N THR A 134 23.06 11.58 -20.28
CA THR A 134 22.43 12.81 -20.81
C THR A 134 21.29 13.36 -19.96
N GLN A 135 20.78 12.63 -18.96
CA GLN A 135 19.70 13.09 -18.08
C GLN A 135 20.20 13.49 -16.68
N GLU A 136 19.59 14.54 -16.13
CA GLU A 136 19.95 15.14 -14.83
C GLU A 136 19.99 14.10 -13.70
N LYS A 137 21.07 14.14 -12.91
CA LYS A 137 21.33 13.27 -11.73
C LYS A 137 20.25 13.30 -10.64
N ASN A 138 19.18 14.09 -10.78
CA ASN A 138 18.14 14.31 -9.78
C ASN A 138 16.77 13.69 -10.11
N ASP A 139 16.65 12.82 -11.13
CA ASP A 139 15.40 12.10 -11.37
C ASP A 139 15.12 11.10 -10.22
N LEU A 140 13.94 11.21 -9.60
CA LEU A 140 13.43 10.28 -8.58
C LEU A 140 13.37 8.85 -9.13
N ASN A 141 13.11 8.66 -10.43
CA ASN A 141 13.13 7.33 -11.04
C ASN A 141 14.51 6.67 -10.93
N ASN A 142 15.57 7.45 -11.15
CA ASN A 142 16.96 6.99 -11.04
C ASN A 142 17.28 6.63 -9.58
N GLN A 143 16.88 7.47 -8.63
CA GLN A 143 17.06 7.18 -7.20
C GLN A 143 16.34 5.90 -6.78
N ILE A 144 15.09 5.70 -7.20
CA ILE A 144 14.32 4.47 -6.91
C ILE A 144 15.00 3.24 -7.52
N SER A 145 15.45 3.33 -8.77
CA SER A 145 16.10 2.21 -9.44
C SER A 145 17.43 1.86 -8.80
N LEU A 146 18.30 2.85 -8.55
CA LEU A 146 19.55 2.67 -7.82
C LEU A 146 19.29 2.05 -6.46
N PHE A 147 18.34 2.57 -5.70
CA PHE A 147 17.96 2.01 -4.41
C PHE A 147 17.54 0.53 -4.52
N THR A 148 16.67 0.23 -5.49
CA THR A 148 16.11 -1.12 -5.68
C THR A 148 17.18 -2.13 -6.08
N PHE A 149 18.13 -1.74 -6.94
CA PHE A 149 19.09 -2.66 -7.55
C PHE A 149 20.50 -2.60 -6.97
N HIS A 150 20.84 -1.64 -6.12
CA HIS A 150 22.21 -1.46 -5.62
C HIS A 150 22.78 -2.74 -4.97
N ARG A 151 22.06 -3.35 -4.02
CA ARG A 151 22.49 -4.61 -3.36
C ARG A 151 22.56 -5.77 -4.35
N ILE A 152 21.65 -5.79 -5.33
CA ILE A 152 21.56 -6.85 -6.35
C ILE A 152 22.77 -6.79 -7.28
N TYR A 153 23.09 -5.60 -7.79
CA TYR A 153 24.26 -5.39 -8.66
C TYR A 153 25.56 -5.72 -7.92
N LYS A 154 25.68 -5.34 -6.65
CA LYS A 154 26.86 -5.70 -5.84
C LYS A 154 27.07 -7.22 -5.73
N GLU A 155 26.00 -7.99 -5.54
CA GLU A 155 26.12 -9.47 -5.48
C GLU A 155 26.50 -10.06 -6.85
N LEU A 156 25.91 -9.55 -7.95
CA LEU A 156 26.23 -9.98 -9.31
C LEU A 156 27.68 -9.62 -9.71
N GLU A 157 28.17 -8.44 -9.32
CA GLU A 157 29.56 -7.99 -9.53
C GLU A 157 30.57 -8.87 -8.78
N ASN A 158 30.15 -9.45 -7.66
CA ASN A 158 30.93 -10.44 -6.90
C ASN A 158 30.81 -11.87 -7.47
N GLY A 159 30.22 -12.04 -8.66
CA GLY A 159 30.06 -13.34 -9.32
C GLY A 159 29.00 -14.26 -8.71
N LYS A 160 28.17 -13.75 -7.79
CA LYS A 160 27.08 -14.53 -7.18
C LYS A 160 25.83 -14.53 -8.04
N SER A 161 24.94 -15.48 -7.80
CA SER A 161 23.66 -15.53 -8.49
C SER A 161 22.55 -14.82 -7.70
N ILE A 162 21.53 -14.36 -8.42
CA ILE A 162 20.32 -13.77 -7.87
C ILE A 162 19.14 -14.61 -8.32
N LYS A 163 18.30 -14.98 -7.36
CA LYS A 163 17.01 -15.61 -7.62
C LYS A 163 15.89 -14.58 -7.54
N ILE A 164 15.06 -14.53 -8.57
CA ILE A 164 13.86 -13.70 -8.65
C ILE A 164 12.66 -14.60 -8.42
N GLN A 165 11.98 -14.46 -7.28
CA GLN A 165 10.69 -15.11 -7.04
C GLN A 165 9.55 -14.17 -7.41
N VAL A 166 8.64 -14.64 -8.26
CA VAL A 166 7.48 -13.90 -8.76
C VAL A 166 6.25 -14.34 -8.00
N GLN A 167 5.73 -13.49 -7.12
CA GLN A 167 4.54 -13.78 -6.31
C GLN A 167 3.32 -12.99 -6.81
N GLU A 168 2.12 -13.56 -6.66
CA GLU A 168 0.86 -12.83 -6.85
C GLU A 168 0.88 -11.54 -6.02
N LYS A 169 0.58 -10.40 -6.67
CA LYS A 169 0.28 -9.18 -5.93
C LYS A 169 -1.21 -9.18 -5.54
N ALA A 170 -1.52 -9.76 -4.38
CA ALA A 170 -2.86 -9.66 -3.82
C ALA A 170 -3.28 -8.17 -3.69
N ASN A 171 -4.58 -7.93 -3.93
CA ASN A 171 -5.19 -6.61 -4.04
C ASN A 171 -6.31 -6.48 -2.99
N GLY A 172 -5.89 -6.56 -1.72
CA GLY A 172 -6.73 -6.32 -0.56
C GLY A 172 -6.30 -5.08 0.22
N GLU A 173 -6.67 -5.07 1.49
CA GLU A 173 -6.17 -4.13 2.48
C GLU A 173 -5.04 -4.76 3.29
N ASN A 174 -3.97 -4.00 3.52
CA ASN A 174 -2.81 -4.52 4.23
C ASN A 174 -3.20 -5.00 5.65
N ALA A 175 -2.86 -6.24 5.96
CA ALA A 175 -3.08 -6.88 7.26
C ALA A 175 -1.74 -7.30 7.87
N GLN A 176 -1.56 -7.02 9.15
CA GLN A 176 -0.34 -7.33 9.88
C GLN A 176 -0.70 -7.90 11.24
N ILE A 177 -0.09 -9.02 11.61
CA ILE A 177 -0.43 -9.77 12.83
C ILE A 177 0.86 -10.14 13.57
N SER A 178 0.92 -9.82 14.85
CA SER A 178 1.97 -10.27 15.77
C SER A 178 1.37 -10.63 17.12
N TYR A 179 2.20 -11.11 18.05
CA TYR A 179 1.77 -11.38 19.41
C TYR A 179 2.59 -10.54 20.39
N TYR A 180 1.93 -9.90 21.35
CA TYR A 180 2.59 -9.15 22.41
C TYR A 180 2.54 -9.96 23.71
N LEU A 181 3.64 -10.67 23.99
CA LEU A 181 3.74 -11.61 25.10
C LEU A 181 3.49 -10.98 26.48
N PRO A 182 3.99 -9.76 26.80
CA PRO A 182 3.81 -9.18 28.13
C PRO A 182 2.36 -8.97 28.56
N LEU A 183 1.45 -8.74 27.60
CA LEU A 183 0.00 -8.61 27.85
C LEU A 183 -0.78 -9.87 27.46
N ASN A 184 -0.12 -10.89 26.90
CA ASN A 184 -0.76 -12.08 26.35
C ASN A 184 -1.86 -11.72 25.33
N MET A 185 -1.59 -10.76 24.44
CA MET A 185 -2.56 -10.24 23.46
C MET A 185 -2.05 -10.32 22.02
N TRP A 186 -2.97 -10.52 21.07
CA TRP A 186 -2.68 -10.32 19.66
C TRP A 186 -2.55 -8.84 19.34
N VAL A 187 -1.58 -8.55 18.50
CA VAL A 187 -1.42 -7.26 17.83
C VAL A 187 -2.00 -7.43 16.43
N ILE A 188 -3.20 -6.91 16.21
CA ILE A 188 -3.86 -6.97 14.90
C ILE A 188 -3.85 -5.58 14.29
N CYS A 189 -3.36 -5.47 13.06
CA CYS A 189 -3.16 -4.17 12.44
C CYS A 189 -3.59 -4.12 10.98
N SER A 190 -4.13 -2.97 10.61
CA SER A 190 -4.15 -2.50 9.22
C SER A 190 -2.86 -1.72 8.93
N LYS A 191 -2.71 -1.13 7.73
CA LYS A 191 -1.53 -0.31 7.40
C LYS A 191 -1.17 0.75 8.44
N ASN A 192 -2.16 1.46 9.02
CA ASN A 192 -1.91 2.64 9.87
C ASN A 192 -2.67 2.66 11.20
N THR A 193 -3.24 1.51 11.58
CA THR A 193 -4.01 1.37 12.82
C THR A 193 -3.67 0.03 13.44
N ALA A 194 -3.24 0.03 14.69
CA ALA A 194 -3.04 -1.16 15.51
C ALA A 194 -4.10 -1.29 16.60
N ILE A 195 -4.46 -2.52 16.95
CA ILE A 195 -5.28 -2.85 18.13
C ILE A 195 -4.67 -4.01 18.91
N LEU A 196 -5.01 -4.10 20.19
CA LEU A 196 -4.64 -5.19 21.08
C LEU A 196 -5.92 -5.96 21.46
N CYS A 197 -5.94 -7.25 21.17
CA CYS A 197 -7.08 -8.11 21.50
C CYS A 197 -6.63 -9.54 21.72
N ASN A 198 -7.23 -10.24 22.68
CA ASN A 198 -6.99 -11.66 22.91
C ASN A 198 -8.11 -12.52 22.31
N CYS A 199 -9.33 -11.99 22.21
CA CYS A 199 -10.49 -12.67 21.61
C CYS A 199 -11.42 -11.71 20.86
N ILE A 200 -12.49 -12.25 20.26
CA ILE A 200 -13.49 -11.48 19.49
C ILE A 200 -14.24 -10.47 20.38
N GLU A 201 -14.46 -10.79 21.65
CA GLU A 201 -15.19 -9.93 22.60
C GLU A 201 -14.46 -8.60 22.82
N ASP A 202 -13.13 -8.62 22.83
CA ASP A 202 -12.28 -7.44 22.99
C ASP A 202 -12.50 -6.40 21.87
N LEU A 203 -13.00 -6.83 20.71
CA LEU A 203 -13.29 -5.95 19.58
C LEU A 203 -14.39 -4.93 19.91
N LYS A 204 -15.22 -5.19 20.93
CA LYS A 204 -16.25 -4.25 21.40
C LYS A 204 -15.67 -2.96 21.96
N MET A 205 -14.40 -2.95 22.38
CA MET A 205 -13.70 -1.74 22.84
C MET A 205 -13.39 -0.76 21.70
N TYR A 206 -13.43 -1.23 20.45
CA TYR A 206 -12.99 -0.50 19.27
C TYR A 206 -14.17 -0.07 18.40
N THR A 207 -15.05 0.78 18.95
CA THR A 207 -16.29 1.22 18.29
C THR A 207 -16.10 2.33 17.26
N ASP A 208 -15.01 3.10 17.35
CA ASP A 208 -14.72 4.18 16.40
C ASP A 208 -14.57 3.67 14.96
N GLN A 209 -15.06 4.46 14.00
CA GLN A 209 -15.02 4.13 12.57
C GLN A 209 -13.59 3.85 12.07
N LYS A 210 -12.57 4.48 12.68
CA LYS A 210 -11.15 4.28 12.31
C LYS A 210 -10.66 2.84 12.55
N TYR A 211 -11.33 2.10 13.43
CA TYR A 211 -11.01 0.70 13.73
C TYR A 211 -11.79 -0.31 12.87
N ASN A 212 -12.71 0.15 12.02
CA ASN A 212 -13.59 -0.75 11.26
C ASN A 212 -12.79 -1.77 10.44
N LEU A 213 -11.79 -1.34 9.66
CA LEU A 213 -10.97 -2.27 8.87
C LEU A 213 -10.20 -3.27 9.75
N VAL A 214 -9.51 -2.79 10.79
CA VAL A 214 -8.66 -3.67 11.63
C VAL A 214 -9.49 -4.64 12.47
N THR A 215 -10.70 -4.29 12.89
CA THR A 215 -11.62 -5.22 13.55
C THR A 215 -12.13 -6.30 12.58
N GLN A 216 -12.32 -6.00 11.29
CA GLN A 216 -12.62 -7.04 10.29
C GLN A 216 -11.44 -8.00 10.09
N ILE A 217 -10.21 -7.47 10.04
CA ILE A 217 -8.99 -8.28 9.99
C ILE A 217 -8.93 -9.21 11.21
N ALA A 218 -9.18 -8.67 12.41
CA ALA A 218 -9.18 -9.44 13.65
C ALA A 218 -10.22 -10.57 13.65
N LYS A 219 -11.46 -10.28 13.22
CA LYS A 219 -12.50 -11.32 13.08
C LYS A 219 -12.06 -12.46 12.16
N GLN A 220 -11.46 -12.13 11.02
CA GLN A 220 -10.98 -13.14 10.09
C GLN A 220 -9.79 -13.91 10.65
N TRP A 221 -8.91 -13.25 11.41
CA TRP A 221 -7.81 -13.91 12.11
C TRP A 221 -8.33 -14.91 13.15
N PHE A 222 -9.20 -14.48 14.07
CA PHE A 222 -9.77 -15.34 15.11
C PHE A 222 -10.53 -16.53 14.53
N LYS A 223 -11.31 -16.32 13.47
CA LYS A 223 -11.95 -17.41 12.70
C LYS A 223 -10.94 -18.47 12.24
N MET A 224 -9.70 -18.09 11.92
CA MET A 224 -8.65 -19.01 11.47
C MET A 224 -7.89 -19.68 12.60
N ILE A 225 -7.60 -18.95 13.69
CA ILE A 225 -6.67 -19.43 14.73
C ILE A 225 -7.34 -20.03 15.97
N ASP A 226 -8.58 -19.68 16.28
CA ASP A 226 -9.23 -20.14 17.53
C ASP A 226 -9.41 -21.66 17.56
N GLN A 227 -9.50 -22.29 16.38
CA GLN A 227 -9.61 -23.74 16.22
C GLN A 227 -8.25 -24.40 15.93
N ASN A 228 -7.16 -23.64 15.91
CA ASN A 228 -5.85 -24.18 15.56
C ASN A 228 -5.24 -24.90 16.78
N PRO A 229 -4.93 -26.21 16.71
CA PRO A 229 -4.41 -26.96 17.84
C PRO A 229 -3.03 -26.48 18.30
N LYS A 230 -2.33 -25.68 17.48
CA LYS A 230 -1.00 -25.13 17.77
C LYS A 230 -1.03 -23.67 18.23
N LEU A 231 -2.16 -23.19 18.77
CA LEU A 231 -2.34 -21.79 19.16
C LEU A 231 -1.21 -21.26 20.07
N ILE A 232 -0.76 -22.06 21.04
CA ILE A 232 0.34 -21.69 21.95
C ILE A 232 1.66 -21.49 21.17
N GLU A 233 1.95 -22.39 20.23
CA GLU A 233 3.15 -22.25 19.39
C GLU A 233 3.07 -21.03 18.48
N ILE A 234 1.89 -20.74 17.89
CA ILE A 234 1.69 -19.55 17.05
C ILE A 234 1.99 -18.29 17.86
N LYS A 235 1.47 -18.20 19.08
CA LYS A 235 1.72 -17.06 19.98
C LYS A 235 3.20 -16.88 20.27
N SER A 236 3.91 -17.97 20.54
CA SER A 236 5.36 -17.95 20.79
C SER A 236 6.15 -17.52 19.54
N ASP A 237 5.87 -18.13 18.39
CA ASP A 237 6.57 -17.85 17.14
C ASP A 237 6.31 -16.42 16.65
N LEU A 238 5.15 -15.82 16.96
CA LEU A 238 4.80 -14.46 16.56
C LEU A 238 5.13 -13.39 17.62
N ALA A 239 5.77 -13.76 18.73
CA ALA A 239 6.16 -12.81 19.77
C ALA A 239 7.20 -11.78 19.28
N ASN A 240 8.08 -12.18 18.37
CA ASN A 240 9.17 -11.35 17.83
C ASN A 240 9.05 -11.08 16.32
N TYR A 241 7.91 -11.45 15.75
CA TYR A 241 7.67 -11.45 14.32
C TYR A 241 6.31 -10.87 13.99
N THR A 242 6.22 -10.19 12.85
CA THR A 242 4.97 -9.73 12.27
C THR A 242 4.70 -10.51 10.99
N LEU A 243 3.59 -11.26 10.96
CA LEU A 243 3.01 -11.76 9.73
C LEU A 243 2.50 -10.59 8.90
N VAL A 244 2.80 -10.58 7.61
CA VAL A 244 2.34 -9.57 6.67
C VAL A 244 1.52 -10.23 5.56
N GLY A 245 0.31 -9.71 5.37
CA GLY A 245 -0.66 -10.22 4.42
C GLY A 245 -1.58 -9.13 3.86
N GLU A 246 -2.55 -9.58 3.07
CA GLU A 246 -3.67 -8.79 2.57
C GLU A 246 -4.98 -9.38 3.08
N TYR A 247 -5.89 -8.51 3.52
CA TYR A 247 -7.29 -8.82 3.78
C TYR A 247 -8.11 -8.60 2.51
N CYS A 248 -8.59 -9.69 1.94
CA CYS A 248 -9.19 -9.73 0.61
C CYS A 248 -10.67 -10.11 0.67
N GLY A 249 -11.41 -9.78 -0.40
CA GLY A 249 -12.77 -10.28 -0.65
C GLY A 249 -13.90 -9.67 0.16
N ASN A 250 -13.63 -8.71 1.05
CA ASN A 250 -14.70 -7.97 1.70
C ASN A 250 -15.24 -6.88 0.75
N PRO A 251 -16.53 -6.91 0.34
CA PRO A 251 -17.06 -5.93 -0.61
C PRO A 251 -16.96 -4.49 -0.14
N LYS A 252 -16.91 -4.23 1.18
CA LYS A 252 -16.74 -2.87 1.73
C LYS A 252 -15.31 -2.35 1.67
N PHE A 253 -14.34 -3.20 1.33
CA PHE A 253 -12.91 -2.87 1.26
C PHE A 253 -12.27 -3.46 -0.01
N GLN A 254 -13.09 -3.83 -0.99
CA GLN A 254 -12.62 -4.47 -2.20
C GLN A 254 -12.06 -3.43 -3.17
N HIS A 255 -10.91 -3.76 -3.76
CA HIS A 255 -10.23 -2.86 -4.68
C HIS A 255 -10.68 -3.12 -6.12
N LEU A 256 -9.77 -3.59 -6.98
CA LEU A 256 -10.02 -3.80 -8.41
C LEU A 256 -9.96 -5.28 -8.81
N VAL A 257 -9.60 -6.17 -7.89
CA VAL A 257 -9.60 -7.62 -8.09
C VAL A 257 -10.77 -8.23 -7.32
N LYS A 258 -11.49 -9.16 -7.95
CA LYS A 258 -12.56 -9.94 -7.29
C LYS A 258 -11.99 -11.15 -6.58
N TYR A 259 -12.51 -11.40 -5.39
CA TYR A 259 -12.19 -12.57 -4.58
C TYR A 259 -13.51 -13.21 -4.19
N ASP A 260 -13.58 -14.54 -4.27
CA ASP A 260 -14.81 -15.28 -4.02
C ASP A 260 -15.19 -15.28 -2.53
N ASN A 261 -14.20 -15.16 -1.64
CA ASN A 261 -14.38 -15.25 -0.20
C ASN A 261 -13.56 -14.19 0.54
N ILE A 262 -14.09 -13.75 1.69
CA ILE A 262 -13.34 -12.96 2.66
C ILE A 262 -12.23 -13.82 3.25
N CYS A 263 -10.98 -13.39 3.12
CA CYS A 263 -9.82 -14.15 3.58
C CYS A 263 -8.63 -13.25 3.93
N LEU A 264 -7.67 -13.82 4.67
CA LEU A 264 -6.33 -13.28 4.85
C LEU A 264 -5.37 -14.09 3.97
N LYS A 265 -4.60 -13.42 3.12
CA LYS A 265 -3.52 -14.03 2.33
C LYS A 265 -2.17 -13.49 2.80
N PHE A 266 -1.36 -14.35 3.41
CA PHE A 266 -0.02 -13.98 3.89
C PHE A 266 1.04 -14.13 2.80
N PHE A 267 2.07 -13.30 2.85
CA PHE A 267 3.15 -13.32 1.86
C PHE A 267 4.54 -13.08 2.44
N SER A 268 4.64 -12.64 3.69
CA SER A 268 5.93 -12.38 4.31
C SER A 268 5.86 -12.40 5.83
N ILE A 269 7.02 -12.58 6.46
CA ILE A 269 7.21 -12.42 7.90
C ILE A 269 8.34 -11.42 8.12
N VAL A 270 8.15 -10.50 9.07
CA VAL A 270 9.13 -9.48 9.41
C VAL A 270 9.51 -9.61 10.88
N LYS A 271 10.80 -9.82 11.16
CA LYS A 271 11.32 -9.80 12.53
C LYS A 271 11.44 -8.37 13.05
N HIS A 272 10.96 -8.16 14.28
CA HIS A 272 10.89 -6.83 14.90
C HIS A 272 12.27 -6.16 15.00
N ASN A 273 13.27 -6.90 15.50
CA ASN A 273 14.63 -6.40 15.72
C ASN A 273 15.57 -6.65 14.54
N SER A 274 15.05 -6.72 13.31
CA SER A 274 15.85 -6.94 12.11
C SER A 274 15.95 -5.70 11.22
N LEU A 275 17.12 -5.52 10.60
CA LEU A 275 17.38 -4.57 9.53
C LEU A 275 17.00 -5.14 8.15
N GLU A 276 16.74 -6.44 8.05
CA GLU A 276 16.40 -7.10 6.79
C GLU A 276 14.97 -6.79 6.32
N THR A 277 14.78 -6.81 5.00
CA THR A 277 13.48 -6.54 4.34
C THR A 277 12.36 -7.39 4.93
N CYS A 278 12.61 -8.69 5.03
CA CYS A 278 11.76 -9.71 5.62
C CYS A 278 12.62 -10.93 5.97
N GLU A 279 12.03 -11.91 6.67
CA GLU A 279 12.63 -13.21 6.90
C GLU A 279 12.87 -13.98 5.61
N LEU A 280 13.75 -14.99 5.68
CA LEU A 280 14.04 -15.87 4.54
C LEU A 280 12.72 -16.46 4.02
N GLN A 281 12.52 -16.46 2.71
CA GLN A 281 11.26 -16.90 2.10
C GLN A 281 10.91 -18.34 2.48
N ASN A 282 11.91 -19.21 2.58
CA ASN A 282 11.72 -20.59 3.04
C ASN A 282 11.24 -20.64 4.50
N GLN A 283 11.78 -19.80 5.39
CA GLN A 283 11.34 -19.75 6.79
C GLN A 283 9.92 -19.20 6.92
N SER A 284 9.58 -18.17 6.14
CA SER A 284 8.21 -17.65 6.07
C SER A 284 7.24 -18.74 5.62
N LYS A 285 7.58 -19.45 4.55
CA LYS A 285 6.79 -20.57 4.01
C LYS A 285 6.60 -21.69 5.04
N LEU A 286 7.66 -22.08 5.75
CA LEU A 286 7.58 -23.09 6.81
C LEU A 286 6.61 -22.69 7.92
N ILE A 287 6.59 -21.43 8.35
CA ILE A 287 5.62 -20.95 9.35
C ILE A 287 4.20 -20.99 8.79
N PHE A 288 4.00 -20.55 7.55
CA PHE A 288 2.67 -20.60 6.92
C PHE A 288 2.14 -22.03 6.80
N GLU A 289 2.99 -22.97 6.34
CA GLU A 289 2.64 -24.39 6.23
C GLU A 289 2.41 -25.05 7.60
N LYS A 290 3.28 -24.78 8.58
CA LYS A 290 3.19 -25.30 9.96
C LYS A 290 1.82 -25.03 10.58
N TYR A 291 1.24 -23.87 10.29
CA TYR A 291 -0.01 -23.37 10.84
C TYR A 291 -1.18 -23.34 9.85
N GLN A 292 -0.98 -23.86 8.63
CA GLN A 292 -2.00 -23.89 7.56
C GLN A 292 -2.57 -22.50 7.25
N LEU A 293 -1.72 -21.47 7.28
CA LEU A 293 -2.11 -20.11 6.96
C LEU A 293 -2.22 -19.95 5.43
N PRO A 294 -3.31 -19.36 4.90
CA PRO A 294 -3.43 -19.13 3.46
C PRO A 294 -2.36 -18.14 3.00
N THR A 295 -1.68 -18.47 1.90
CA THR A 295 -0.62 -17.63 1.33
C THR A 295 -0.96 -17.11 -0.05
N VAL A 296 -0.25 -16.08 -0.50
CA VAL A 296 -0.19 -15.75 -1.92
C VAL A 296 0.54 -16.85 -2.70
N PHE A 297 0.23 -16.99 -3.98
CA PHE A 297 0.86 -17.99 -4.83
C PHE A 297 2.19 -17.49 -5.40
N CYS A 298 3.23 -18.33 -5.34
CA CYS A 298 4.49 -18.12 -6.04
C CYS A 298 4.40 -18.76 -7.42
N ARG A 299 4.47 -17.94 -8.47
CA ARG A 299 4.22 -18.34 -9.87
C ARG A 299 5.44 -18.94 -10.53
N LEU A 300 6.59 -18.33 -10.29
CA LEU A 300 7.81 -18.60 -11.04
C LEU A 300 9.04 -18.24 -10.19
N GLU A 301 10.12 -18.98 -10.40
CA GLU A 301 11.46 -18.63 -9.94
C GLU A 301 12.39 -18.51 -11.16
N ILE A 302 13.17 -17.43 -11.21
CA ILE A 302 14.16 -17.19 -12.27
C ILE A 302 15.51 -17.00 -11.60
N GLN A 303 16.55 -17.65 -12.12
CA GLN A 303 17.93 -17.43 -11.66
C GLN A 303 18.68 -16.59 -12.69
N VAL A 304 19.39 -15.57 -12.22
CA VAL A 304 20.21 -14.67 -13.04
C VAL A 304 21.60 -14.58 -12.44
N ASN A 305 22.64 -14.55 -13.28
CA ASN A 305 24.04 -14.59 -12.87
C ASN A 305 24.86 -13.40 -13.39
N SER A 306 24.22 -12.49 -14.13
CA SER A 306 24.84 -11.26 -14.60
C SER A 306 23.83 -10.12 -14.62
N LYS A 307 24.35 -8.90 -14.64
CA LYS A 307 23.54 -7.67 -14.73
C LYS A 307 22.74 -7.60 -16.04
N GLU A 308 23.34 -8.02 -17.14
CA GLU A 308 22.68 -8.08 -18.44
C GLU A 308 21.54 -9.10 -18.44
N ASN A 309 21.80 -10.30 -17.91
CA ASN A 309 20.79 -11.35 -17.77
C ASN A 309 19.61 -10.86 -16.90
N LEU A 310 19.89 -10.23 -15.75
CA LEU A 310 18.88 -9.62 -14.89
C LEU A 310 17.99 -8.62 -15.65
N ILE A 311 18.58 -7.69 -16.41
CA ILE A 311 17.83 -6.69 -17.18
C ILE A 311 16.95 -7.37 -18.23
N ASN A 312 17.48 -8.35 -18.95
CA ASN A 312 16.76 -9.09 -19.98
C ASN A 312 15.56 -9.83 -19.40
N GLU A 313 15.74 -10.57 -18.28
CA GLU A 313 14.67 -11.30 -17.62
C GLU A 313 13.61 -10.36 -17.02
N LEU A 314 14.01 -9.22 -16.44
CA LEU A 314 13.07 -8.22 -15.96
C LEU A 314 12.24 -7.59 -17.08
N ASN A 315 12.84 -7.35 -18.26
CA ASN A 315 12.11 -6.87 -19.42
C ASN A 315 11.10 -7.91 -19.92
N LYS A 316 11.48 -9.19 -20.00
CA LYS A 316 10.56 -10.29 -20.34
C LYS A 316 9.39 -10.36 -19.36
N LEU A 317 9.67 -10.41 -18.06
CA LEU A 317 8.65 -10.42 -17.01
C LEU A 317 7.71 -9.22 -17.10
N LYS A 318 8.27 -8.03 -17.32
CA LYS A 318 7.50 -6.80 -17.46
C LYS A 318 6.53 -6.90 -18.63
N GLU A 319 6.98 -7.32 -19.81
CA GLU A 319 6.08 -7.42 -20.97
C GLU A 319 5.02 -8.52 -20.79
N ILE A 320 5.37 -9.67 -20.20
CA ILE A 320 4.42 -10.75 -19.89
C ILE A 320 3.32 -10.27 -18.93
N ILE A 321 3.69 -9.66 -17.80
CA ILE A 321 2.72 -9.24 -16.76
C ILE A 321 1.88 -8.05 -17.23
N LYS A 322 2.47 -7.14 -17.98
CA LYS A 322 1.85 -5.87 -18.37
C LYS A 322 0.61 -6.04 -19.24
N ILE A 323 0.59 -7.03 -20.13
CA ILE A 323 -0.50 -7.23 -21.11
C ILE A 323 -1.63 -8.13 -20.60
N LYS A 324 -1.37 -8.93 -19.55
CA LYS A 324 -2.37 -9.82 -18.94
C LYS A 324 -3.54 -9.05 -18.34
N SER A 325 -4.68 -9.71 -18.28
CA SER A 325 -5.87 -9.11 -17.70
C SER A 325 -5.82 -9.05 -16.17
N ILE A 326 -6.73 -8.28 -15.56
CA ILE A 326 -6.95 -8.31 -14.11
C ILE A 326 -7.45 -9.69 -13.67
N GLU A 327 -8.26 -10.37 -14.49
CA GLU A 327 -8.78 -11.70 -14.18
C GLU A 327 -7.66 -12.76 -14.15
N GLU A 328 -6.66 -12.65 -15.04
CA GLU A 328 -5.54 -13.58 -15.13
C GLU A 328 -4.42 -13.29 -14.11
N GLU A 329 -4.09 -12.01 -13.89
CA GLU A 329 -2.89 -11.59 -13.16
C GLU A 329 -3.20 -10.72 -11.94
N GLY A 330 -4.47 -10.42 -11.67
CA GLY A 330 -4.90 -9.56 -10.57
C GLY A 330 -4.38 -8.13 -10.74
N GLU A 331 -3.77 -7.58 -9.69
CA GLU A 331 -3.07 -6.29 -9.79
C GLU A 331 -1.74 -6.42 -10.55
N GLY A 332 -1.13 -7.60 -10.55
CA GLY A 332 0.20 -7.87 -11.09
C GLY A 332 1.01 -8.80 -10.18
N ALA A 333 2.32 -8.55 -10.10
CA ALA A 333 3.24 -9.37 -9.33
C ALA A 333 4.15 -8.55 -8.40
N VAL A 334 4.55 -9.19 -7.29
CA VAL A 334 5.65 -8.73 -6.43
C VAL A 334 6.88 -9.59 -6.76
N LEU A 335 8.01 -8.94 -6.98
CA LEU A 335 9.28 -9.59 -7.27
C LEU A 335 10.17 -9.55 -6.02
N TYR A 336 10.56 -10.73 -5.54
CA TYR A 336 11.55 -10.88 -4.48
C TYR A 336 12.90 -11.17 -5.11
N PHE A 337 13.89 -10.33 -4.82
CA PHE A 337 15.27 -10.54 -5.26
C PHE A 337 16.06 -11.14 -4.11
N LEU A 338 16.45 -12.41 -4.27
CA LEU A 338 17.09 -13.22 -3.26
C LEU A 338 18.53 -13.52 -3.68
N ASN A 339 19.47 -13.53 -2.73
CA ASN A 339 20.81 -14.06 -2.95
C ASN A 339 20.85 -15.60 -2.78
N ASP A 340 22.03 -16.18 -2.93
CA ASP A 340 22.25 -17.64 -2.79
C ASP A 340 21.88 -18.19 -1.40
N SER A 341 21.88 -17.35 -0.37
CA SER A 341 21.43 -17.69 0.99
C SER A 341 19.90 -17.51 1.20
N ASN A 342 19.14 -17.25 0.13
CA ASN A 342 17.71 -16.92 0.15
C ASN A 342 17.35 -15.65 0.95
N GLN A 343 18.31 -14.77 1.22
CA GLN A 343 18.09 -13.50 1.88
C GLN A 343 17.47 -12.50 0.90
N CYS A 344 16.40 -11.83 1.31
CA CYS A 344 15.73 -10.82 0.49
C CYS A 344 16.53 -9.52 0.45
N LEU A 345 17.24 -9.31 -0.67
CA LEU A 345 18.04 -8.12 -0.92
C LEU A 345 17.16 -6.89 -1.14
N SER A 346 16.08 -7.07 -1.90
CA SER A 346 15.16 -6.00 -2.31
C SER A 346 13.84 -6.58 -2.83
N LEU A 347 12.87 -5.69 -3.01
CA LEU A 347 11.55 -5.99 -3.52
C LEU A 347 11.17 -5.02 -4.64
N GLY A 348 10.48 -5.56 -5.63
CA GLY A 348 9.88 -4.79 -6.70
C GLY A 348 8.43 -5.16 -6.90
N LYS A 349 7.69 -4.34 -7.65
CA LYS A 349 6.40 -4.74 -8.17
C LYS A 349 6.23 -4.39 -9.63
N LEU A 350 5.47 -5.22 -10.32
CA LEU A 350 4.97 -5.03 -11.67
C LEU A 350 3.44 -5.04 -11.59
N LYS A 351 2.79 -4.20 -12.38
CA LYS A 351 1.33 -4.14 -12.44
C LYS A 351 0.86 -4.26 -13.87
N THR A 352 -0.26 -4.94 -14.06
CA THR A 352 -0.95 -5.00 -15.36
C THR A 352 -1.32 -3.59 -15.80
N ILE A 353 -1.36 -3.35 -17.12
CA ILE A 353 -1.85 -2.05 -17.61
C ILE A 353 -3.34 -1.91 -17.32
N GLU A 354 -4.12 -2.98 -17.48
CA GLU A 354 -5.56 -2.94 -17.23
C GLU A 354 -5.87 -2.46 -15.80
N TYR A 355 -5.17 -2.98 -14.78
CA TYR A 355 -5.28 -2.48 -13.41
C TYR A 355 -4.97 -0.99 -13.32
N LYS A 356 -3.88 -0.53 -13.95
CA LYS A 356 -3.48 0.89 -13.93
C LYS A 356 -4.55 1.77 -14.55
N ILE A 357 -5.15 1.37 -15.67
CA ILE A 357 -6.21 2.10 -16.35
C ILE A 357 -7.46 2.17 -15.46
N HIS A 358 -7.95 1.05 -14.95
CA HIS A 358 -9.13 1.03 -14.09
C HIS A 358 -8.92 1.87 -12.82
N ARG A 359 -7.73 1.82 -12.22
CA ARG A 359 -7.37 2.69 -11.10
C ARG A 359 -7.44 4.18 -11.51
N GLN A 360 -6.87 4.56 -12.65
CA GLN A 360 -6.92 5.94 -13.14
C GLN A 360 -8.35 6.42 -13.42
N ILE A 361 -9.20 5.56 -13.97
CA ILE A 361 -10.63 5.84 -14.19
C ILE A 361 -11.31 6.09 -12.85
N ARG A 362 -11.10 5.22 -11.85
CA ARG A 362 -11.67 5.36 -10.50
C ARG A 362 -11.25 6.66 -9.82
N GLU A 363 -9.96 7.00 -9.86
CA GLU A 363 -9.47 8.26 -9.27
C GLU A 363 -9.99 9.49 -10.04
N SER A 364 -10.03 9.42 -11.37
CA SER A 364 -10.60 10.50 -12.20
C SER A 364 -12.08 10.71 -11.91
N LEU A 365 -12.84 9.64 -11.66
CA LEU A 365 -14.24 9.74 -11.25
C LEU A 365 -14.40 10.48 -9.92
N LYS A 366 -13.56 10.18 -8.92
CA LYS A 366 -13.53 10.89 -7.63
C LYS A 366 -13.18 12.36 -7.81
N ASP A 367 -12.20 12.66 -8.65
CA ASP A 367 -11.83 14.04 -8.99
C ASP A 367 -12.98 14.80 -9.66
N CYS A 368 -13.70 14.15 -10.59
CA CYS A 368 -14.87 14.72 -11.25
C CYS A 368 -15.95 15.10 -10.22
N ILE A 369 -16.22 14.21 -9.26
CA ILE A 369 -17.20 14.41 -8.19
C ILE A 369 -16.77 15.57 -7.29
N HIS A 370 -15.49 15.63 -6.90
CA HIS A 370 -14.97 16.73 -6.08
C HIS A 370 -15.01 18.10 -6.78
N GLN A 371 -14.71 18.16 -8.08
CA GLN A 371 -14.60 19.41 -8.83
C GLN A 371 -15.94 19.96 -9.37
N LYS A 372 -17.09 19.54 -8.80
CA LYS A 372 -18.43 19.87 -9.30
C LYS A 372 -18.63 19.53 -10.79
N GLY A 373 -18.10 18.39 -11.24
CA GLY A 373 -18.46 17.82 -12.54
C GLY A 373 -18.03 18.66 -13.74
N ASN A 374 -16.73 18.94 -13.90
CA ASN A 374 -16.20 19.21 -15.24
C ASN A 374 -15.71 17.89 -15.86
N PRO A 375 -16.62 17.06 -16.43
CA PRO A 375 -16.27 15.77 -16.99
C PRO A 375 -15.33 15.94 -18.19
N VAL A 376 -15.45 17.02 -18.97
CA VAL A 376 -14.62 17.28 -20.16
C VAL A 376 -13.15 17.40 -19.78
N LYS A 377 -12.82 18.28 -18.82
CA LYS A 377 -11.44 18.48 -18.38
C LYS A 377 -10.86 17.22 -17.74
N THR A 378 -11.66 16.53 -16.92
CA THR A 378 -11.26 15.30 -16.26
C THR A 378 -11.00 14.18 -17.29
N TYR A 379 -11.88 14.05 -18.26
CA TYR A 379 -11.75 13.09 -19.35
C TYR A 379 -10.53 13.38 -20.24
N GLN A 380 -10.26 14.65 -20.58
CA GLN A 380 -9.06 15.02 -21.34
C GLN A 380 -7.77 14.63 -20.60
N ALA A 381 -7.70 14.87 -19.29
CA ALA A 381 -6.56 14.47 -18.47
C ALA A 381 -6.40 12.94 -18.42
N LEU A 382 -7.51 12.21 -18.26
CA LEU A 382 -7.52 10.75 -18.30
C LEU A 382 -7.10 10.22 -19.67
N GLN A 383 -7.62 10.79 -20.76
CA GLN A 383 -7.29 10.42 -22.14
C GLN A 383 -5.78 10.55 -22.39
N GLN A 384 -5.18 11.68 -22.01
CA GLN A 384 -3.74 11.89 -22.11
C GLN A 384 -2.93 10.88 -21.29
N SER A 385 -3.43 10.51 -20.11
CA SER A 385 -2.78 9.49 -19.26
C SER A 385 -2.86 8.09 -19.88
N VAL A 386 -4.05 7.68 -20.34
CA VAL A 386 -4.29 6.35 -20.92
C VAL A 386 -3.58 6.20 -22.28
N GLN A 387 -3.44 7.27 -23.05
CA GLN A 387 -2.69 7.27 -24.31
C GLN A 387 -1.21 6.89 -24.14
N LYS A 388 -0.63 7.07 -22.95
CA LYS A 388 0.75 6.65 -22.63
C LYS A 388 0.92 5.13 -22.57
N PHE A 389 -0.16 4.37 -22.47
CA PHE A 389 -0.12 2.91 -22.44
C PHE A 389 -0.13 2.32 -23.85
N THR A 390 1.00 2.45 -24.55
CA THR A 390 1.14 2.04 -25.96
C THR A 390 1.03 0.53 -26.19
N SER A 391 1.30 -0.29 -25.18
CA SER A 391 1.27 -1.76 -25.29
C SER A 391 -0.12 -2.40 -25.22
N ILE A 392 -1.17 -1.62 -24.98
CA ILE A 392 -2.54 -2.10 -25.21
C ILE A 392 -2.97 -1.73 -26.62
N GLU A 393 -3.59 -2.69 -27.30
CA GLU A 393 -4.25 -2.51 -28.59
C GLU A 393 -5.14 -1.27 -28.64
N GLN A 394 -5.11 -0.57 -29.76
CA GLN A 394 -5.80 0.71 -29.90
C GLN A 394 -7.31 0.60 -29.63
N ASP A 395 -7.95 -0.50 -30.05
CA ASP A 395 -9.39 -0.68 -29.87
C ASP A 395 -9.77 -0.97 -28.42
N ARG A 396 -9.01 -1.81 -27.72
CA ARG A 396 -9.19 -2.01 -26.27
C ARG A 396 -8.98 -0.70 -25.50
N ARG A 397 -8.01 0.14 -25.93
CA ARG A 397 -7.82 1.48 -25.36
C ARG A 397 -9.02 2.39 -25.58
N LYS A 398 -9.60 2.41 -26.79
CA LYS A 398 -10.83 3.16 -27.09
C LYS A 398 -11.99 2.68 -26.21
N GLN A 399 -12.14 1.37 -26.00
CA GLN A 399 -13.17 0.82 -25.13
C GLN A 399 -13.06 1.33 -23.69
N TYR A 400 -11.86 1.34 -23.09
CA TYR A 400 -11.67 1.91 -21.75
C TYR A 400 -12.00 3.39 -21.68
N LEU A 401 -11.61 4.16 -22.70
CA LEU A 401 -11.91 5.59 -22.76
C LEU A 401 -13.41 5.83 -22.93
N GLN A 402 -14.10 5.07 -23.78
CA GLN A 402 -15.54 5.16 -23.94
C GLN A 402 -16.27 4.81 -22.63
N PHE A 403 -15.86 3.74 -21.95
CA PHE A 403 -16.38 3.38 -20.63
C PHE A 403 -16.19 4.52 -19.63
N ALA A 404 -15.00 5.10 -19.56
CA ALA A 404 -14.72 6.21 -18.66
C ALA A 404 -15.54 7.47 -18.99
N ALA A 405 -15.70 7.79 -20.28
CA ALA A 405 -16.53 8.92 -20.73
C ALA A 405 -17.98 8.75 -20.28
N ASN A 406 -18.56 7.57 -20.50
CA ASN A 406 -19.93 7.25 -20.07
C ASN A 406 -20.08 7.40 -18.55
N LEU A 407 -19.17 6.80 -17.78
CA LEU A 407 -19.16 6.84 -16.32
C LEU A 407 -19.05 8.27 -15.76
N LEU A 408 -18.15 9.08 -16.34
CA LEU A 408 -17.97 10.49 -15.94
C LEU A 408 -19.19 11.35 -16.29
N GLN A 409 -19.81 11.10 -17.46
CA GLN A 409 -21.00 11.81 -17.89
C GLN A 409 -22.21 11.48 -16.99
N GLU A 410 -22.40 10.21 -16.65
CA GLU A 410 -23.46 9.79 -15.72
C GLU A 410 -23.29 10.43 -14.33
N ALA A 411 -22.07 10.42 -13.78
CA ALA A 411 -21.79 11.06 -12.49
C ALA A 411 -22.06 12.57 -12.53
N SER A 412 -21.64 13.24 -13.61
CA SER A 412 -21.90 14.65 -13.82
C SER A 412 -23.41 14.94 -13.91
N ASN A 413 -24.16 14.15 -14.69
CA ASN A 413 -25.61 14.33 -14.83
C ASN A 413 -26.34 14.10 -13.51
N PHE A 414 -25.95 13.06 -12.77
CA PHE A 414 -26.50 12.79 -11.44
C PHE A 414 -26.28 13.96 -10.49
N LEU A 415 -25.06 14.51 -10.41
CA LEU A 415 -24.73 15.63 -9.52
C LEU A 415 -25.46 16.93 -9.90
N LYS A 416 -25.62 17.21 -11.20
CA LYS A 416 -26.37 18.40 -11.69
C LYS A 416 -27.85 18.36 -11.34
N ALA A 417 -28.42 17.16 -11.17
CA ALA A 417 -29.82 16.99 -10.79
C ALA A 417 -30.05 17.08 -9.27
N GLN A 418 -28.97 17.14 -8.45
CA GLN A 418 -29.11 17.23 -7.00
C GLN A 418 -29.26 18.68 -6.53
N PRO A 419 -30.07 18.94 -5.48
CA PRO A 419 -30.15 20.26 -4.87
C PRO A 419 -28.82 20.66 -4.20
N ASP A 420 -28.43 21.93 -4.33
CA ASP A 420 -27.15 22.46 -3.84
C ASP A 420 -26.94 22.23 -2.33
N ALA A 421 -28.02 22.30 -1.54
CA ALA A 421 -27.97 22.16 -0.07
C ALA A 421 -27.36 20.82 0.38
N ASN A 422 -27.56 19.74 -0.37
CA ASN A 422 -27.10 18.38 -0.02
C ASN A 422 -25.88 17.92 -0.81
N LEU A 423 -25.39 18.74 -1.76
CA LEU A 423 -24.40 18.32 -2.75
C LEU A 423 -23.11 17.78 -2.11
N LYS A 424 -22.61 18.42 -1.06
CA LYS A 424 -21.36 17.99 -0.38
C LYS A 424 -21.50 16.62 0.28
N GLN A 425 -22.64 16.36 0.94
CA GLN A 425 -22.90 15.06 1.57
C GLN A 425 -23.05 13.98 0.51
N ILE A 426 -23.78 14.26 -0.58
CA ILE A 426 -23.94 13.34 -1.70
C ILE A 426 -22.58 13.03 -2.35
N GLN A 427 -21.73 14.03 -2.58
CA GLN A 427 -20.37 13.84 -3.10
C GLN A 427 -19.55 12.90 -2.20
N GLN A 428 -19.58 13.10 -0.88
CA GLN A 428 -18.88 12.22 0.07
C GLN A 428 -19.41 10.79 0.03
N ARG A 429 -20.73 10.61 -0.03
CA ARG A 429 -21.37 9.29 -0.17
C ARG A 429 -20.97 8.59 -1.47
N LEU A 430 -20.97 9.31 -2.59
CA LEU A 430 -20.55 8.79 -3.90
C LEU A 430 -19.08 8.39 -3.92
N ILE A 431 -18.19 9.19 -3.33
CA ILE A 431 -16.77 8.83 -3.24
C ILE A 431 -16.60 7.55 -2.43
N SER A 432 -17.27 7.46 -1.28
CA SER A 432 -17.24 6.22 -0.50
C SER A 432 -17.84 5.05 -1.26
N LEU A 433 -18.89 5.25 -2.06
CA LEU A 433 -19.48 4.21 -2.90
C LEU A 433 -18.49 3.76 -3.97
N ILE A 434 -17.81 4.69 -4.65
CA ILE A 434 -16.82 4.37 -5.69
C ILE A 434 -15.63 3.61 -5.12
N ASP A 435 -15.17 3.97 -3.92
CA ASP A 435 -14.07 3.25 -3.28
C ASP A 435 -14.45 1.80 -2.93
N LYS A 436 -15.73 1.51 -2.68
CA LYS A 436 -16.23 0.20 -2.23
C LYS A 436 -16.77 -0.67 -3.36
N SER A 437 -17.44 -0.06 -4.33
CA SER A 437 -18.30 -0.74 -5.31
C SER A 437 -17.93 -0.37 -6.75
N TYR A 438 -16.69 0.07 -7.01
CA TYR A 438 -16.25 0.39 -8.37
C TYR A 438 -16.48 -0.77 -9.36
N LEU A 439 -16.20 -2.00 -8.94
CA LEU A 439 -16.38 -3.18 -9.79
C LEU A 439 -17.86 -3.43 -10.09
N ASP A 440 -18.75 -3.30 -9.09
CA ASP A 440 -20.18 -3.45 -9.30
C ASP A 440 -20.72 -2.35 -10.23
N ILE A 441 -20.21 -1.12 -10.12
CA ILE A 441 -20.54 -0.02 -11.03
C ILE A 441 -20.06 -0.34 -12.44
N LYS A 442 -18.82 -0.83 -12.60
CA LYS A 442 -18.27 -1.27 -13.89
C LYS A 442 -19.17 -2.32 -14.54
N ASP A 443 -19.48 -3.39 -13.80
CA ASP A 443 -20.29 -4.50 -14.30
C ASP A 443 -21.68 -4.02 -14.71
N LYS A 444 -22.37 -3.22 -13.88
CA LYS A 444 -23.69 -2.69 -14.20
C LYS A 444 -23.68 -1.78 -15.44
N ILE A 445 -22.62 -0.98 -15.65
CA ILE A 445 -22.48 -0.16 -16.87
C ILE A 445 -22.27 -1.04 -18.10
N GLN A 446 -21.48 -2.10 -17.98
CA GLN A 446 -21.19 -3.00 -19.09
C GLN A 446 -22.37 -3.91 -19.44
N SER A 447 -23.15 -4.34 -18.44
CA SER A 447 -24.31 -5.22 -18.63
C SER A 447 -25.56 -4.46 -19.12
N LYS A 448 -25.66 -3.16 -18.81
CA LYS A 448 -26.77 -2.34 -19.28
C LYS A 448 -26.60 -2.05 -20.76
N GLY A 449 -27.56 -2.51 -21.57
CA GLY A 449 -27.82 -1.93 -22.88
C GLY A 449 -28.27 -0.46 -22.77
N LYS A 450 -28.94 0.08 -23.79
CA LYS A 450 -29.35 1.51 -23.85
C LYS A 450 -30.37 1.98 -22.78
N GLU A 451 -30.72 1.18 -21.77
CA GLU A 451 -31.76 1.55 -20.80
C GLU A 451 -31.29 2.62 -19.78
N GLN A 452 -32.07 3.70 -19.70
CA GLN A 452 -31.76 4.96 -18.99
C GLN A 452 -31.95 4.93 -17.47
N ILE A 453 -31.51 3.88 -16.77
CA ILE A 453 -31.54 3.91 -15.29
C ILE A 453 -30.24 4.54 -14.77
N ASN A 454 -30.35 5.69 -14.11
CA ASN A 454 -29.22 6.36 -13.44
C ASN A 454 -28.59 5.46 -12.37
N ILE A 455 -27.40 4.92 -12.67
CA ILE A 455 -26.73 3.91 -11.85
C ILE A 455 -26.37 4.45 -10.46
N PHE A 456 -25.92 5.70 -10.38
CA PHE A 456 -25.55 6.31 -9.09
C PHE A 456 -26.76 6.50 -8.18
N LYS A 457 -27.92 6.83 -8.74
CA LYS A 457 -29.17 6.93 -7.98
C LYS A 457 -29.52 5.58 -7.34
N SER A 458 -29.52 4.49 -8.11
CA SER A 458 -29.90 3.17 -7.58
C SER A 458 -28.93 2.66 -6.51
N PHE A 459 -27.63 2.91 -6.65
CA PHE A 459 -26.66 2.54 -5.62
C PHE A 459 -26.82 3.36 -4.33
N LEU A 460 -27.13 4.66 -4.42
CA LEU A 460 -27.35 5.47 -3.22
C LEU A 460 -28.64 5.07 -2.49
N GLU A 461 -29.69 4.72 -3.23
CA GLU A 461 -30.93 4.18 -2.66
C GLU A 461 -30.68 2.84 -1.96
N GLN A 462 -29.90 1.94 -2.57
CA GLN A 462 -29.47 0.69 -1.96
C GLN A 462 -28.61 0.91 -0.71
N LEU A 463 -27.75 1.94 -0.69
CA LEU A 463 -26.97 2.28 0.49
C LEU A 463 -27.84 2.77 1.64
N ASP A 464 -28.88 3.55 1.36
CA ASP A 464 -29.80 4.05 2.39
C ASP A 464 -30.65 2.92 3.00
N GLN A 465 -31.05 1.94 2.19
CA GLN A 465 -31.76 0.73 2.66
C GLN A 465 -30.91 -0.15 3.58
N ASN A 466 -29.58 -0.11 3.48
CA ASN A 466 -28.68 -0.90 4.31
C ASN A 466 -28.25 -0.22 5.63
N ILE A 467 -28.64 1.05 5.81
CA ILE A 467 -28.35 1.82 7.03
C ILE A 467 -29.55 1.78 7.99
N GLN A 468 -30.76 1.58 7.46
CA GLN A 468 -31.97 1.27 8.22
C GLN A 468 -31.96 -0.20 8.66
#